data_AF-W6XPF1-F1
#
_entry.id   AF-W6XPF1-F1
#
_cell.length_a   1.000
_cell.length_b   1.000
_cell.length_c   1.000
_cell.angle_alpha   90.00
_cell.angle_beta   90.00
_cell.angle_gamma   90.00
#
_symmetry.space_group_name_H-M   'P 1'
#
loop_
_entity.id
_entity.type
_entity.pdbx_description
1 polymer ?
#
loop_
_entity_poly.entity_id
_entity_poly.type
_entity_poly.pdbx_seq_one_letter_code
_entity_poly.pdbx_strand_id
1 'polypeptide(L)'
;MLLAITFLVLEYFGGIGLVSQPNNNSTVEFRVHSIKDITNIIIPHFDNYPLLTKKYSDSMLFKNVINLMLEKQHTNLEGIQKIINTRASMNGGLSDQLKKAFPETIPVIRKNFFKCGYVVRYEKRSIAEFVVTRIDDIINHVIPFFEEYSIAGSKYSNYCTFKIAAFMGKNKEHLKEDGNDSLYGKNGLYEEMK
;
A
#
# COMPACT_ATOMS: atom_id res chain seq x y z
N MET A 1 -7.56 21.18 -17.09
CA MET A 1 -7.73 20.44 -15.82
C MET A 1 -6.54 19.54 -15.50
N LEU A 2 -6.19 18.56 -16.36
CA LEU A 2 -5.05 17.64 -16.10
C LEU A 2 -3.69 18.34 -15.93
N LEU A 3 -3.40 19.34 -16.76
CA LEU A 3 -2.18 20.14 -16.64
C LEU A 3 -2.10 20.86 -15.27
N ALA A 4 -3.19 21.51 -14.85
CA ALA A 4 -3.26 22.21 -13.57
C ALA A 4 -3.05 21.27 -12.37
N ILE A 5 -3.69 20.09 -12.37
CA ILE A 5 -3.49 19.08 -11.31
C ILE A 5 -2.02 18.63 -11.27
N THR A 6 -1.39 18.45 -12.43
CA THR A 6 0.01 18.03 -12.51
C THR A 6 0.96 19.09 -11.94
N PHE A 7 0.69 20.37 -12.20
CA PHE A 7 1.44 21.48 -11.59
C PHE A 7 1.24 21.58 -10.08
N LEU A 8 0.02 21.32 -9.56
CA LEU A 8 -0.20 21.26 -8.12
C LEU A 8 0.63 20.16 -7.45
N VAL A 9 0.78 18.99 -8.09
CA VAL A 9 1.64 17.91 -7.59
C VAL A 9 3.12 18.32 -7.62
N LEU A 10 3.56 18.97 -8.69
CA LEU A 10 4.92 19.51 -8.80
C LEU A 10 5.21 20.49 -7.64
N GLU A 11 4.32 21.45 -7.42
CA GLU A 11 4.41 22.44 -6.32
C GLU A 11 4.39 21.77 -4.95
N TYR A 12 3.50 20.79 -4.74
CA TYR A 12 3.42 20.02 -3.49
C TYR A 12 4.75 19.35 -3.12
N PHE A 13 5.46 18.81 -4.11
CA PHE A 13 6.79 18.22 -3.91
C PHE A 13 7.93 19.25 -3.98
N GLY A 14 7.64 20.55 -3.86
CA GLY A 14 8.65 21.61 -3.79
C GLY A 14 9.30 21.92 -5.14
N GLY A 15 8.62 21.65 -6.25
CA GLY A 15 9.10 21.97 -7.60
C GLY A 15 10.09 20.97 -8.19
N ILE A 16 10.26 19.78 -7.60
CA ILE A 16 11.15 18.74 -8.13
C ILE A 16 10.55 17.99 -9.32
N GLY A 17 11.39 17.50 -10.22
CA GLY A 17 10.96 16.69 -11.36
C GLY A 17 10.57 17.51 -12.59
N LEU A 18 9.89 16.86 -13.54
CA LEU A 18 9.54 17.41 -14.84
C LEU A 18 8.08 17.14 -15.16
N VAL A 19 7.40 18.15 -15.69
CA VAL A 19 6.08 18.03 -16.32
C VAL A 19 6.26 17.96 -17.83
N SER A 20 5.66 16.95 -18.47
CA SER A 20 5.77 16.77 -19.93
C SER A 20 4.46 16.24 -20.54
N GLN A 21 4.33 16.42 -21.85
CA GLN A 21 3.26 15.85 -22.67
C GLN A 21 3.91 14.93 -23.70
N PRO A 22 4.13 13.65 -23.37
CA PRO A 22 4.97 12.76 -24.16
C PRO A 22 4.38 12.38 -25.52
N ASN A 23 3.06 12.48 -25.69
CA ASN A 23 2.34 12.14 -26.92
C ASN A 23 1.37 13.27 -27.28
N ASN A 24 0.89 13.31 -28.53
CA ASN A 24 -0.17 14.22 -29.00
C ASN A 24 -1.55 13.99 -28.34
N ASN A 25 -1.62 13.18 -27.29
CA ASN A 25 -2.84 12.90 -26.56
C ASN A 25 -2.96 13.81 -25.34
N SER A 26 -4.19 13.91 -24.81
CA SER A 26 -4.62 14.69 -23.65
C SER A 26 -3.99 14.28 -22.31
N THR A 27 -2.83 13.63 -22.31
CA THR A 27 -2.11 13.15 -21.13
C THR A 27 -0.98 14.11 -20.74
N VAL A 28 -0.86 14.38 -19.45
CA VAL A 28 0.24 15.14 -18.86
C VAL A 28 0.93 14.24 -17.84
N GLU A 29 2.25 14.16 -17.89
CA GLU A 29 3.06 13.35 -16.98
C GLU A 29 3.87 14.23 -16.04
N PHE A 30 3.86 13.87 -14.75
CA PHE A 30 4.83 14.33 -13.76
C PHE A 30 5.85 13.21 -13.52
N ARG A 31 7.14 13.50 -13.68
CA ARG A 31 8.22 12.51 -13.52
C ARG A 31 9.37 13.06 -12.68
N VAL A 32 9.75 12.31 -11.65
CA VAL A 32 10.97 12.56 -10.88
C VAL A 32 11.99 11.48 -11.23
N HIS A 33 13.17 11.87 -11.72
CA HIS A 33 14.23 10.93 -12.14
C HIS A 33 15.53 11.05 -11.34
N SER A 34 15.71 12.16 -10.61
CA SER A 34 16.91 12.42 -9.82
C SER A 34 16.95 11.50 -8.60
N ILE A 35 18.02 10.72 -8.44
CA ILE A 35 18.23 9.88 -7.24
C ILE A 35 18.20 10.74 -5.97
N LYS A 36 18.76 11.96 -6.04
CA LYS A 36 18.76 12.90 -4.91
C LYS A 36 17.33 13.24 -4.48
N ASP A 37 16.47 13.61 -5.42
CA ASP A 37 15.10 14.03 -5.10
C ASP A 37 14.22 12.83 -4.73
N ILE A 38 14.43 11.69 -5.38
CA ILE A 38 13.77 10.43 -5.01
C ILE A 38 14.10 10.06 -3.56
N THR A 39 15.38 10.13 -3.18
CA THR A 39 15.86 9.71 -1.86
C THR A 39 15.45 10.70 -0.77
N ASN A 40 15.52 12.00 -1.05
CA ASN A 40 15.36 13.02 0.00
C ASN A 40 13.92 13.53 0.12
N ILE A 41 13.07 13.33 -0.88
CA ILE A 41 11.71 13.89 -0.91
C ILE A 41 10.68 12.80 -1.15
N ILE A 42 10.80 12.02 -2.23
CA ILE A 42 9.76 11.05 -2.62
C ILE A 42 9.68 9.88 -1.63
N ILE A 43 10.80 9.24 -1.29
CA ILE A 43 10.83 8.11 -0.35
C ILE A 43 10.32 8.54 1.03
N PRO A 44 10.84 9.63 1.66
CA PRO A 44 10.35 10.08 2.97
C PRO A 44 8.85 10.40 3.00
N HIS A 45 8.31 10.98 1.92
CA HIS A 45 6.87 11.23 1.83
C HIS A 45 6.07 9.91 1.90
N PHE A 46 6.43 8.90 1.10
CA PHE A 46 5.71 7.63 1.09
C PHE A 46 6.04 6.69 2.26
N ASP A 47 7.09 6.97 3.04
CA ASP A 47 7.32 6.34 4.34
C ASP A 47 6.35 6.90 5.39
N ASN A 48 6.14 8.22 5.42
CA ASN A 48 5.23 8.88 6.36
C ASN A 48 3.75 8.73 5.95
N TYR A 49 3.48 8.63 4.64
CA TYR A 49 2.15 8.46 4.08
C TYR A 49 2.12 7.23 3.15
N PRO A 50 2.11 6.00 3.72
CA PRO A 50 2.14 4.78 2.93
C PRO A 50 0.99 4.67 1.93
N LEU A 51 1.31 4.16 0.75
CA LEU A 51 0.28 3.78 -0.23
C LEU A 51 -0.58 2.64 0.35
N LEU A 52 -1.89 2.68 0.12
CA LEU A 52 -2.83 1.70 0.67
C LEU A 52 -3.19 0.56 -0.29
N THR A 53 -2.70 0.63 -1.52
CA THR A 53 -3.06 -0.31 -2.59
C THR A 53 -1.94 -1.30 -2.86
N LYS A 54 -2.12 -2.19 -3.86
CA LYS A 54 -1.06 -3.07 -4.37
C LYS A 54 0.23 -2.33 -4.75
N LYS A 55 0.15 -1.02 -4.99
CA LYS A 55 1.29 -0.14 -5.28
C LYS A 55 2.23 0.03 -4.07
N TYR A 56 1.78 -0.24 -2.84
CA TYR A 56 2.65 -0.26 -1.66
C TYR A 56 3.81 -1.24 -1.80
N SER A 57 3.51 -2.48 -2.17
CA SER A 57 4.56 -3.49 -2.33
C SER A 57 5.53 -3.08 -3.43
N ASP A 58 5.04 -2.44 -4.51
CA ASP A 58 5.90 -1.90 -5.57
C ASP A 58 6.76 -0.71 -5.07
N SER A 59 6.22 0.19 -4.24
CA SER A 59 6.99 1.31 -3.70
C SER A 59 8.08 0.85 -2.73
N MET A 60 7.81 -0.19 -1.93
CA MET A 60 8.81 -0.80 -1.05
C MET A 60 9.94 -1.47 -1.84
N LEU A 61 9.60 -2.22 -2.90
CA LEU A 61 10.61 -2.82 -3.79
C LEU A 61 11.41 -1.73 -4.53
N PHE A 62 10.74 -0.65 -4.96
CA PHE A 62 11.39 0.51 -5.57
C PHE A 62 12.40 1.16 -4.60
N LYS A 63 12.01 1.41 -3.35
CA LYS A 63 12.91 1.93 -2.30
C LYS A 63 14.14 1.04 -2.12
N ASN A 64 13.97 -0.29 -2.11
CA ASN A 64 15.09 -1.22 -2.03
C ASN A 64 16.07 -1.07 -3.22
N VAL A 65 15.55 -0.91 -4.45
CA VAL A 65 16.39 -0.66 -5.63
C VAL A 65 17.15 0.66 -5.49
N ILE A 66 16.50 1.73 -5.01
CA ILE A 66 17.17 3.01 -4.78
C ILE A 66 18.30 2.87 -3.76
N ASN A 67 18.11 2.11 -2.68
CA ASN A 67 19.18 1.85 -1.71
C ASN A 67 20.37 1.10 -2.32
N LEU A 68 20.12 0.06 -3.13
CA LEU A 68 21.18 -0.62 -3.89
C LEU A 68 21.92 0.34 -4.83
N MET A 69 21.21 1.34 -5.39
CA MET A 69 21.83 2.35 -6.24
C MET A 69 22.70 3.33 -5.45
N LEU A 70 22.23 3.79 -4.27
CA LEU A 70 22.99 4.66 -3.36
C LEU A 70 24.27 4.00 -2.86
N GLU A 71 24.20 2.71 -2.57
CA GLU A 71 25.35 1.86 -2.21
C GLU A 71 26.25 1.49 -3.40
N LYS A 72 25.94 1.99 -4.60
CA LYS A 72 26.64 1.70 -5.87
C LYS A 72 26.69 0.22 -6.25
N GLN A 73 25.86 -0.64 -5.67
CA GLN A 73 25.84 -2.08 -6.00
C GLN A 73 25.44 -2.32 -7.47
N HIS A 74 24.65 -1.43 -8.07
CA HIS A 74 24.25 -1.48 -9.48
C HIS A 74 25.43 -1.43 -10.49
N THR A 75 26.65 -1.18 -10.03
CA THR A 75 27.86 -1.11 -10.89
C THR A 75 28.53 -2.46 -11.12
N ASN A 76 28.09 -3.52 -10.43
CA ASN A 76 28.62 -4.88 -10.59
C ASN A 76 27.49 -5.90 -10.85
N LEU A 77 27.87 -7.07 -11.35
CA LEU A 77 26.90 -8.10 -11.78
C LEU A 77 26.02 -8.62 -10.62
N GLU A 78 26.59 -8.79 -9.43
CA GLU A 78 25.84 -9.27 -8.27
C GLU A 78 24.75 -8.27 -7.86
N GLY A 79 25.07 -6.99 -7.80
CA GLY A 79 24.11 -5.94 -7.51
C GLY A 79 23.08 -5.75 -8.63
N ILE A 80 23.47 -5.88 -9.90
CA ILE A 80 22.52 -5.92 -11.02
C ILE A 80 21.57 -7.11 -10.86
N GLN A 81 22.07 -8.31 -10.52
CA GLN A 81 21.23 -9.48 -10.30
C GLN A 81 20.21 -9.25 -9.16
N LYS A 82 20.62 -8.60 -8.06
CA LYS A 82 19.71 -8.19 -6.96
C LYS A 82 18.62 -7.23 -7.46
N ILE A 83 18.96 -6.27 -8.30
CA ILE A 83 18.00 -5.33 -8.91
C ILE A 83 17.04 -6.08 -9.85
N ILE A 84 17.53 -7.02 -10.66
CA ILE A 84 16.71 -7.82 -11.57
C ILE A 84 15.73 -8.72 -10.79
N ASN A 85 16.20 -9.41 -9.76
CA ASN A 85 15.36 -10.19 -8.85
C ASN A 85 14.24 -9.35 -8.22
N THR A 86 14.56 -8.10 -7.86
CA THR A 86 13.57 -7.15 -7.34
C THR A 86 12.58 -6.71 -8.41
N ARG A 87 13.09 -6.33 -9.59
CA ARG A 87 12.29 -5.86 -10.74
C ARG A 87 11.33 -6.93 -11.26
N ALA A 88 11.68 -8.20 -11.13
CA ALA A 88 10.82 -9.34 -11.49
C ALA A 88 9.51 -9.37 -10.68
N SER A 89 9.52 -8.83 -9.46
CA SER A 89 8.36 -8.76 -8.57
C SER A 89 7.62 -7.42 -8.59
N MET A 90 8.06 -6.47 -9.43
CA MET A 90 7.46 -5.14 -9.56
C MET A 90 6.57 -5.03 -10.80
N ASN A 91 5.43 -4.37 -10.66
CA ASN A 91 4.54 -4.04 -11.77
C ASN A 91 4.25 -5.26 -12.69
N GLY A 92 4.61 -5.18 -13.98
CA GLY A 92 4.45 -6.27 -14.96
C GLY A 92 5.61 -7.27 -15.02
N GLY A 93 6.56 -7.23 -14.09
CA GLY A 93 7.72 -8.13 -14.09
C GLY A 93 8.73 -7.85 -15.20
N LEU A 94 9.56 -8.84 -15.54
CA LEU A 94 10.64 -8.70 -16.53
C LEU A 94 10.14 -8.77 -17.98
N SER A 95 10.77 -7.98 -18.85
CA SER A 95 10.66 -8.16 -20.30
C SER A 95 11.34 -9.44 -20.76
N ASP A 96 10.99 -9.95 -21.94
CA ASP A 96 11.59 -11.18 -22.45
C ASP A 96 13.10 -11.06 -22.72
N GLN A 97 13.55 -9.86 -23.09
CA GLN A 97 14.97 -9.57 -23.21
C GLN A 97 15.70 -9.73 -21.87
N LEU A 98 15.11 -9.24 -20.77
CA LEU A 98 15.70 -9.37 -19.44
C LEU A 98 15.65 -10.82 -18.93
N LYS A 99 14.57 -11.56 -19.19
CA LYS A 99 14.50 -12.99 -18.85
C LYS A 99 15.60 -13.81 -19.53
N LYS A 100 15.87 -13.52 -20.81
CA LYS A 100 16.96 -14.17 -21.56
C LYS A 100 18.35 -13.80 -21.02
N ALA A 101 18.55 -12.54 -20.64
CA ALA A 101 19.82 -12.05 -20.13
C ALA A 101 20.12 -12.53 -18.69
N PHE A 102 19.08 -12.79 -17.89
CA PHE A 102 19.19 -13.20 -16.49
C PHE A 102 18.31 -14.43 -16.21
N PRO A 103 18.67 -15.62 -16.76
CA PRO A 103 17.83 -16.83 -16.67
C PRO A 103 17.66 -17.34 -15.23
N GLU A 104 18.66 -17.13 -14.36
CA GLU A 104 18.65 -17.54 -12.95
C GLU A 104 17.92 -16.54 -12.03
N THR A 105 17.02 -15.71 -12.58
CA THR A 105 16.28 -14.73 -11.78
C THR A 105 15.35 -15.43 -10.79
N ILE A 106 15.51 -15.11 -9.51
CA ILE A 106 14.60 -15.53 -8.44
C ILE A 106 13.82 -14.29 -7.97
N PRO A 107 12.50 -14.17 -8.28
CA PRO A 107 11.71 -13.02 -7.88
C PRO A 107 11.65 -12.83 -6.36
N VAL A 108 11.84 -11.59 -5.90
CA VAL A 108 11.74 -11.24 -4.48
C VAL A 108 10.30 -11.44 -3.97
N ILE A 109 10.13 -12.04 -2.80
CA ILE A 109 8.82 -12.21 -2.17
C ILE A 109 8.25 -10.83 -1.80
N ARG A 110 7.06 -10.52 -2.31
CA ARG A 110 6.37 -9.25 -2.01
C ARG A 110 5.84 -9.29 -0.58
N LYS A 111 6.18 -8.28 0.22
CA LYS A 111 5.57 -8.10 1.55
C LYS A 111 4.11 -7.70 1.36
N ASN A 112 3.21 -8.42 2.04
CA ASN A 112 1.82 -8.03 2.17
C ASN A 112 1.71 -6.85 3.15
N PHE A 113 0.96 -5.81 2.77
CA PHE A 113 0.79 -4.59 3.55
C PHE A 113 0.33 -4.87 4.99
N PHE A 114 -0.81 -5.54 5.14
CA PHE A 114 -1.36 -5.90 6.46
C PHE A 114 -0.69 -7.13 7.10
N LYS A 115 0.21 -7.83 6.38
CA LYS A 115 0.81 -9.13 6.77
C LYS A 115 -0.21 -10.23 7.11
N CYS A 116 -1.49 -9.99 6.87
CA CYS A 116 -2.60 -10.91 7.06
C CYS A 116 -3.58 -10.82 5.88
N GLY A 117 -4.66 -11.60 5.96
CA GLY A 117 -5.70 -11.64 4.95
C GLY A 117 -5.30 -12.36 3.66
N TYR A 118 -6.25 -12.46 2.75
CA TYR A 118 -6.09 -13.11 1.44
C TYR A 118 -6.91 -12.37 0.38
N VAL A 119 -6.57 -12.60 -0.89
CA VAL A 119 -7.28 -12.00 -2.02
C VAL A 119 -8.22 -13.02 -2.65
N VAL A 120 -9.50 -12.68 -2.72
CA VAL A 120 -10.51 -13.42 -3.49
C VAL A 120 -10.59 -12.81 -4.89
N ARG A 121 -10.62 -13.68 -5.91
CA ARG A 121 -10.80 -13.30 -7.32
C ARG A 121 -12.04 -13.99 -7.85
N TYR A 122 -12.80 -13.26 -8.65
CA TYR A 122 -14.03 -13.77 -9.25
C TYR A 122 -13.80 -13.96 -10.74
N GLU A 123 -14.01 -15.17 -11.25
CA GLU A 123 -13.75 -15.48 -12.66
C GLU A 123 -14.55 -14.60 -13.63
N LYS A 124 -15.80 -14.27 -13.25
CA LYS A 124 -16.74 -13.52 -14.08
C LYS A 124 -16.77 -12.01 -13.80
N ARG A 125 -15.98 -11.52 -12.85
CA ARG A 125 -15.97 -10.09 -12.51
C ARG A 125 -14.54 -9.57 -12.52
N SER A 126 -14.32 -8.41 -13.14
CA SER A 126 -13.05 -7.69 -13.11
C SER A 126 -12.77 -7.02 -11.75
N ILE A 127 -13.20 -7.64 -10.65
CA ILE A 127 -12.97 -7.19 -9.27
C ILE A 127 -12.19 -8.24 -8.49
N ALA A 128 -11.47 -7.78 -7.49
CA ALA A 128 -10.84 -8.63 -6.49
C ALA A 128 -11.12 -8.03 -5.10
N GLU A 129 -11.32 -8.89 -4.11
CA GLU A 129 -11.57 -8.50 -2.74
C GLU A 129 -10.39 -8.89 -1.87
N PHE A 130 -9.94 -7.98 -1.01
CA PHE A 130 -9.00 -8.33 0.06
C PHE A 130 -9.82 -8.59 1.33
N VAL A 131 -9.65 -9.79 1.90
CA VAL A 131 -10.48 -10.29 2.99
C VAL A 131 -9.59 -10.66 4.18
N VAL A 132 -9.96 -10.18 5.36
CA VAL A 132 -9.38 -10.58 6.66
C VAL A 132 -10.51 -11.12 7.52
N THR A 133 -10.48 -12.40 7.85
CA THR A 133 -11.54 -13.05 8.64
C THR A 133 -11.08 -13.51 10.02
N ARG A 134 -9.78 -13.76 10.22
CA ARG A 134 -9.25 -14.20 11.51
C ARG A 134 -9.32 -13.05 12.50
N ILE A 135 -10.00 -13.28 13.63
CA ILE A 135 -10.21 -12.24 14.64
C ILE A 135 -8.90 -11.69 15.21
N ASP A 136 -7.87 -12.54 15.34
CA ASP A 136 -6.53 -12.12 15.77
C ASP A 136 -5.87 -11.19 14.76
N ASP A 137 -6.02 -11.48 13.47
CA ASP A 137 -5.45 -10.64 12.41
C ASP A 137 -6.16 -9.29 12.35
N ILE A 138 -7.48 -9.26 12.60
CA ILE A 138 -8.26 -8.02 12.69
C ILE A 138 -7.77 -7.16 13.87
N ILE A 139 -7.63 -7.76 15.05
CA ILE A 139 -7.25 -7.03 16.28
C ILE A 139 -5.79 -6.61 16.28
N ASN A 140 -4.88 -7.46 15.80
CA ASN A 140 -3.45 -7.20 15.90
C ASN A 140 -2.87 -6.44 14.70
N HIS A 141 -3.58 -6.38 13.57
CA HIS A 141 -3.07 -5.75 12.35
C HIS A 141 -4.02 -4.72 11.75
N VAL A 142 -5.31 -5.03 11.61
CA VAL A 142 -6.27 -4.13 10.93
C VAL A 142 -6.67 -2.95 11.81
N ILE A 143 -7.06 -3.19 13.06
CA ILE A 143 -7.46 -2.11 14.00
C ILE A 143 -6.29 -1.15 14.26
N PRO A 144 -5.09 -1.59 14.68
CA PRO A 144 -3.97 -0.68 14.95
C PRO A 144 -3.62 0.22 13.76
N PHE A 145 -3.73 -0.32 12.54
CA PHE A 145 -3.51 0.46 11.33
C PHE A 145 -4.50 1.61 11.19
N PHE A 146 -5.80 1.39 11.42
CA PHE A 146 -6.81 2.45 11.31
C PHE A 146 -6.91 3.35 12.55
N GLU A 147 -6.28 2.99 13.66
CA GLU A 147 -6.02 3.93 14.77
C GLU A 147 -4.91 4.92 14.44
N GLU A 148 -3.86 4.46 13.77
CA GLU A 148 -2.77 5.33 13.31
C GLU A 148 -3.20 6.17 12.09
N TYR A 149 -3.93 5.56 11.15
CA TYR A 149 -4.39 6.19 9.91
C TYR A 149 -5.91 6.21 9.86
N SER A 150 -6.51 7.16 10.57
CA SER A 150 -7.95 7.29 10.73
C SER A 150 -8.72 7.28 9.41
N ILE A 151 -9.81 6.51 9.39
CA ILE A 151 -10.74 6.48 8.26
C ILE A 151 -11.46 7.84 8.20
N ALA A 152 -11.37 8.52 7.05
CA ALA A 152 -12.06 9.78 6.84
C ALA A 152 -13.53 9.59 6.43
N GLY A 153 -14.37 10.56 6.81
CA GLY A 153 -15.75 10.68 6.35
C GLY A 153 -16.72 9.69 7.00
N SER A 154 -17.84 9.42 6.32
CA SER A 154 -18.97 8.67 6.88
C SER A 154 -18.65 7.24 7.30
N LYS A 155 -17.56 6.64 6.78
CA LYS A 155 -17.12 5.29 7.16
C LYS A 155 -16.47 5.20 8.53
N TYR A 156 -16.06 6.33 9.13
CA TYR A 156 -15.42 6.33 10.45
C TYR A 156 -16.33 5.71 11.51
N SER A 157 -17.62 6.07 11.54
CA SER A 157 -18.57 5.48 12.48
C SER A 157 -18.72 3.97 12.26
N ASN A 158 -18.80 3.51 11.01
CA ASN A 158 -18.86 2.07 10.73
C ASN A 158 -17.62 1.33 11.26
N TYR A 159 -16.44 1.96 11.16
CA TYR A 159 -15.20 1.41 11.70
C TYR A 159 -15.22 1.34 13.24
N CYS A 160 -15.67 2.39 13.93
CA CYS A 160 -15.77 2.36 15.39
C CYS A 160 -16.72 1.25 15.87
N THR A 161 -17.89 1.09 15.24
CA THR A 161 -18.81 -0.02 15.53
C THR A 161 -18.17 -1.38 15.25
N PHE A 162 -17.44 -1.51 14.12
CA PHE A 162 -16.70 -2.72 13.77
C PHE A 162 -15.61 -3.06 14.80
N LYS A 163 -14.86 -2.06 15.29
CA LYS A 163 -13.81 -2.23 16.31
C LYS A 163 -14.41 -2.80 17.60
N ILE A 164 -15.52 -2.24 18.08
CA ILE A 164 -16.23 -2.74 19.27
C ILE A 164 -16.64 -4.20 19.06
N ALA A 165 -17.32 -4.49 17.94
CA ALA A 165 -17.78 -5.85 17.64
C ALA A 165 -16.61 -6.85 17.52
N ALA A 166 -15.46 -6.44 16.98
CA ALA A 166 -14.27 -7.29 16.89
C ALA A 166 -13.73 -7.66 18.28
N PHE A 167 -13.66 -6.71 19.22
CA PHE A 167 -13.23 -7.01 20.59
C PHE A 167 -14.23 -7.89 21.34
N MET A 168 -15.55 -7.64 21.19
CA MET A 168 -16.60 -8.52 21.73
C MET A 168 -16.49 -9.94 21.17
N GLY A 169 -16.19 -10.06 19.87
CA GLY A 169 -15.93 -11.33 19.20
C GLY A 169 -14.74 -12.08 19.80
N LYS A 170 -13.61 -11.38 20.02
CA LYS A 170 -12.39 -11.94 20.62
C LYS A 170 -12.61 -12.42 22.05
N ASN A 171 -13.38 -11.68 22.83
CA ASN A 171 -13.70 -12.01 24.22
C ASN A 171 -14.82 -13.06 24.34
N LYS A 172 -15.37 -13.55 23.22
CA LYS A 172 -16.51 -14.48 23.17
C LYS A 172 -17.76 -13.95 23.88
N GLU A 173 -17.94 -12.65 23.96
CA GLU A 173 -19.08 -12.02 24.63
C GLU A 173 -20.40 -12.33 23.93
N HIS A 174 -20.35 -12.51 22.60
CA HIS A 174 -21.47 -12.99 21.77
C HIS A 174 -21.99 -14.39 22.14
N LEU A 175 -21.29 -15.15 23.00
CA LEU A 175 -21.74 -16.47 23.49
C LEU A 175 -22.48 -16.40 24.83
N LYS A 176 -22.56 -15.23 25.46
CA LYS A 176 -23.29 -15.03 26.72
C LYS A 176 -24.79 -14.82 26.43
N GLU A 177 -25.67 -15.24 27.35
CA GLU A 177 -27.14 -15.16 27.17
C GLU A 177 -27.67 -13.73 26.95
N ASP A 178 -26.92 -12.71 27.36
CA ASP A 178 -27.18 -11.27 27.18
C ASP A 178 -26.43 -10.64 25.98
N GLY A 179 -25.55 -11.39 25.32
CA GLY A 179 -24.61 -10.88 24.29
C GLY A 179 -25.23 -10.54 22.94
N ASN A 180 -26.47 -10.99 22.67
CA ASN A 180 -27.18 -10.67 21.42
C ASN A 180 -27.86 -9.29 21.45
N ASP A 181 -28.25 -8.78 22.63
CA ASP A 181 -28.92 -7.47 22.75
C ASP A 181 -27.93 -6.30 22.64
N SER A 182 -26.65 -6.51 23.00
CA SER A 182 -25.60 -5.48 22.93
C SER A 182 -25.12 -5.17 21.50
N LEU A 183 -25.26 -6.10 20.55
CA LEU A 183 -24.91 -5.89 19.14
C LEU A 183 -25.91 -4.99 18.39
N TYR A 184 -27.14 -4.87 18.90
CA TYR A 184 -28.22 -4.05 18.30
C TYR A 184 -28.59 -2.82 19.15
N GLY A 185 -27.99 -2.65 20.34
CA GLY A 185 -28.18 -1.52 21.25
C GLY A 185 -27.41 -0.26 20.84
N LYS A 186 -28.07 0.62 20.08
CA LYS A 186 -27.59 1.93 19.61
C LYS A 186 -27.03 2.84 20.74
N ASN A 187 -25.99 3.60 20.39
CA ASN A 187 -25.58 4.90 20.94
C ASN A 187 -24.88 5.00 22.31
N GLY A 188 -24.79 3.95 23.14
CA GLY A 188 -24.17 4.07 24.48
C GLY A 188 -22.64 4.02 24.53
N LEU A 189 -22.01 3.12 23.77
CA LEU A 189 -20.57 2.83 23.86
C LEU A 189 -19.65 3.90 23.25
N TYR A 190 -20.20 4.86 22.50
CA TYR A 190 -19.41 5.96 21.91
C TYR A 190 -19.00 7.04 22.93
N GLU A 191 -19.72 7.16 24.06
CA GLU A 191 -19.44 8.21 25.06
C GLU A 191 -18.47 7.75 26.16
N GLU A 192 -18.19 6.45 26.29
CA GLU A 192 -17.27 5.93 27.32
C GLU A 192 -15.80 5.87 26.89
N MET A 193 -15.47 6.26 25.65
CA MET A 193 -14.10 6.19 25.10
C MET A 193 -13.56 7.55 24.61
N LYS A 194 -14.09 8.67 25.10
CA LYS A 194 -13.45 10.00 24.96
C LYS A 194 -12.36 10.20 26.02
#